data_AF-A0A962Z2U7-F1
#
_entry.id   AF-A0A962Z2U7-F1
#
_cell.length_a   1.000
_cell.length_b   1.000
_cell.length_c   1.000
_cell.angle_alpha   90.00
_cell.angle_beta   90.00
_cell.angle_gamma   90.00
#
_symmetry.space_group_name_H-M   'P 1'
#
loop_
_entity.id
_entity.type
_entity.pdbx_description
1 polymer ?
#
loop_
_entity_poly.entity_id
_entity_poly.type
_entity_poly.pdbx_seq_one_letter_code
_entity_poly.pdbx_strand_id
1 'polypeptide(L)'
;MTYQKKFFYETRGRGTYEITNEVNQAIREAGIRSGICHVFIHHTSASLTLCENADASVRSDLERFMARLVPDGDPMFSHTLEGADDMAAHIR
;
A
#
# COMPACT_ATOMS: atom_id res chain seq x y z
N MET A 1 -13.97 6.22 23.07
CA MET A 1 -14.03 4.76 22.81
C MET A 1 -13.09 4.48 21.66
N THR A 2 -12.21 3.49 21.80
CA THR A 2 -11.22 3.12 20.78
C THR A 2 -11.60 1.76 20.20
N TYR A 3 -11.49 1.63 18.88
CA TYR A 3 -11.72 0.37 18.17
C TYR A 3 -10.49 0.07 17.32
N GLN A 4 -10.05 -1.19 17.31
CA GLN A 4 -8.88 -1.63 16.55
C GLN A 4 -9.17 -2.98 15.88
N LYS A 5 -8.82 -3.08 14.60
CA LYS A 5 -8.90 -4.30 13.80
C LYS A 5 -7.61 -4.48 13.02
N LYS A 6 -7.15 -5.73 12.90
CA LYS A 6 -5.98 -6.10 12.07
C LYS A 6 -6.48 -6.79 10.81
N PHE A 7 -5.81 -6.50 9.69
CA PHE A 7 -6.02 -7.16 8.42
C PHE A 7 -4.70 -7.81 7.99
N PHE A 8 -4.81 -8.92 7.27
CA PHE A 8 -3.69 -9.64 6.69
C PHE A 8 -3.97 -9.78 5.19
N TYR A 9 -2.97 -9.48 4.37
CA TYR A 9 -3.09 -9.50 2.92
C TYR A 9 -2.01 -10.41 2.34
N GLU A 10 -2.40 -11.26 1.41
CA GLU A 10 -1.49 -12.01 0.56
C GLU A 10 -1.53 -11.39 -0.84
N THR A 11 -0.37 -10.94 -1.32
CA THR A 11 -0.23 -10.28 -2.63
C THR A 11 0.28 -11.28 -3.67
N ARG A 12 -0.06 -11.06 -4.95
CA ARG A 12 0.37 -11.90 -6.08
C ARG A 12 1.54 -11.29 -6.86
N GLY A 13 2.33 -10.45 -6.19
CA GLY A 13 3.41 -9.67 -6.78
C GLY A 13 3.18 -8.18 -6.63
N ARG A 14 3.97 -7.39 -7.34
CA ARG A 14 3.94 -5.92 -7.32
C ARG A 14 2.61 -5.37 -7.85
N GLY A 15 2.08 -4.38 -7.15
CA GLY A 15 0.92 -3.62 -7.60
C GLY A 15 0.13 -2.98 -6.46
N THR A 16 -0.97 -2.34 -6.81
CA THR A 16 -1.89 -1.70 -5.86
C THR A 16 -3.07 -2.61 -5.52
N TYR A 17 -3.36 -2.76 -4.24
CA TYR A 17 -4.47 -3.55 -3.72
C TYR A 17 -5.49 -2.64 -3.03
N GLU A 18 -6.77 -2.79 -3.40
CA GLU A 18 -7.85 -1.99 -2.82
C GLU A 18 -8.24 -2.58 -1.45
N ILE A 19 -8.34 -1.72 -0.44
CA ILE A 19 -8.68 -2.10 0.95
C ILE A 19 -9.82 -1.24 1.52
N THR A 20 -10.44 -0.38 0.71
CA THR A 20 -11.42 0.61 1.16
C THR A 20 -12.66 -0.08 1.72
N ASN A 21 -13.07 -1.21 1.13
CA ASN A 21 -14.22 -1.98 1.61
C ASN A 21 -14.01 -2.55 3.03
N GLU A 22 -12.83 -3.12 3.30
CA GLU A 22 -12.44 -3.67 4.59
C GLU A 22 -12.33 -2.58 5.66
N VAL A 23 -11.71 -1.45 5.31
CA VAL A 23 -11.62 -0.28 6.19
C VAL A 23 -13.01 0.28 6.50
N ASN A 24 -13.88 0.43 5.50
CA ASN A 24 -15.26 0.88 5.70
C ASN A 24 -16.06 -0.10 6.58
N GLN A 25 -15.82 -1.40 6.45
CA GLN A 25 -16.44 -2.39 7.31
C GLN A 25 -15.97 -2.27 8.77
N ALA A 26 -14.67 -2.06 9.01
CA ALA A 26 -14.14 -1.79 10.35
C ALA A 26 -14.72 -0.50 10.96
N ILE A 27 -14.89 0.55 10.15
CA ILE A 27 -15.51 1.81 10.61
C ILE A 27 -16.97 1.57 11.02
N ARG A 28 -17.74 0.80 10.24
CA ARG A 28 -19.13 0.43 10.59
C ARG A 28 -19.19 -0.37 11.90
N GLU A 29 -18.31 -1.36 12.06
CA GLU A 29 -18.21 -2.18 13.27
C GLU A 29 -17.82 -1.37 14.50
N ALA A 30 -17.00 -0.32 14.34
CA ALA A 30 -16.60 0.55 15.43
C ALA A 30 -17.76 1.34 16.05
N GLY A 31 -18.84 1.59 15.29
CA GLY A 31 -19.99 2.37 15.77
C GLY A 31 -19.69 3.83 16.13
N ILE A 32 -18.51 4.34 15.76
CA ILE A 32 -18.07 5.71 16.05
C ILE A 32 -18.69 6.65 14.99
N ARG A 33 -19.50 7.62 15.43
CA ARG A 33 -20.15 8.58 14.53
C ARG A 33 -19.24 9.69 14.01
N SER A 34 -18.28 10.11 14.83
CA SER A 34 -17.31 11.16 14.50
C SER A 34 -16.01 10.88 15.24
N GLY A 35 -14.90 10.88 14.51
CA GLY A 35 -13.58 10.54 15.03
C GLY A 35 -12.53 10.45 13.94
N ILE A 36 -11.40 9.84 14.26
CA ILE A 36 -10.27 9.65 13.34
C ILE A 36 -10.12 8.15 13.09
N CYS A 37 -10.00 7.76 11.81
CA CYS A 37 -9.56 6.43 11.41
C CYS A 37 -8.06 6.49 11.10
N HIS A 38 -7.26 5.78 11.89
CA HIS A 38 -5.83 5.64 11.65
C HIS A 38 -5.56 4.27 11.02
N VAL A 39 -5.05 4.28 9.79
CA VAL A 39 -4.64 3.07 9.07
C VAL A 39 -3.12 3.03 9.06
N PHE A 40 -2.56 1.93 9.58
CA PHE A 40 -1.12 1.76 9.74
C PHE A 40 -0.68 0.45 9.12
N ILE A 41 0.42 0.50 8.36
CA ILE A 41 1.05 -0.66 7.75
C ILE A 41 2.25 -1.10 8.58
N HIS A 42 2.37 -2.40 8.82
CA HIS A 42 3.47 -3.00 9.61
C HIS A 42 4.62 -3.51 8.74
N HIS A 43 4.71 -3.05 7.49
CA HIS A 43 5.74 -3.44 6.53
C HIS A 43 6.47 -2.19 6.04
N THR A 44 7.77 -2.30 5.80
CA THR A 44 8.64 -1.20 5.35
C THR A 44 8.86 -1.16 3.84
N SER A 45 8.38 -2.17 3.12
CA SER A 45 8.46 -2.33 1.66
C SER A 45 7.09 -2.22 0.99
N ALA A 46 6.14 -1.57 1.67
CA ALA A 46 4.79 -1.34 1.17
C ALA A 46 4.23 -0.01 1.72
N SER A 47 3.38 0.63 0.93
CA SER A 47 2.85 1.96 1.21
C SER A 47 1.32 1.97 1.18
N LEU A 48 0.73 2.87 1.98
CA LEU A 48 -0.68 3.18 1.93
C LEU A 48 -0.88 4.45 1.11
N THR A 49 -1.77 4.41 0.13
CA THR A 49 -2.09 5.56 -0.72
C THR A 49 -3.59 5.81 -0.74
N LEU A 50 -3.97 7.08 -0.86
CA LEU A 50 -5.34 7.50 -1.11
C LEU A 50 -5.37 8.19 -2.47
N CYS A 51 -6.05 7.57 -3.43
CA CYS A 51 -6.13 8.03 -4.82
C CYS A 51 -7.54 7.88 -5.37
N GLU A 52 -7.77 8.43 -6.56
CA GLU A 52 -8.97 8.15 -7.33
C GLU A 52 -9.07 6.65 -7.64
N ASN A 53 -10.26 6.08 -7.43
CA ASN A 53 -10.56 4.67 -7.70
C ASN A 53 -11.74 4.50 -8.66
N ALA A 54 -12.10 5.55 -9.42
CA ALA A 54 -13.14 5.50 -10.44
C ALA A 54 -12.60 5.00 -11.78
N ASP A 55 -11.39 5.41 -12.15
CA ASP A 55 -10.68 4.93 -13.34
C ASP A 55 -9.51 4.01 -12.96
N ALA A 56 -9.48 2.81 -13.53
CA ALA A 56 -8.41 1.84 -13.33
C ALA A 56 -7.05 2.31 -13.94
N SER A 57 -7.09 3.27 -14.87
CA SER A 57 -5.88 3.86 -15.47
C SER A 57 -4.99 4.53 -14.42
N VAL A 58 -5.58 5.20 -13.43
CA VAL A 58 -4.85 5.93 -12.37
C VAL A 58 -3.89 5.00 -11.63
N ARG A 59 -4.37 3.83 -11.21
CA ARG A 59 -3.53 2.82 -10.52
C ARG A 59 -2.45 2.27 -11.42
N SER A 60 -2.78 2.03 -12.69
CA SER A 60 -1.84 1.49 -13.68
C SER A 60 -0.73 2.48 -14.01
N ASP A 61 -1.06 3.77 -14.13
CA ASP A 61 -0.10 4.82 -14.46
C ASP A 61 0.76 5.21 -13.27
N LEU A 62 0.21 5.20 -12.04
CA LEU A 62 0.99 5.35 -10.82
C LEU A 62 2.04 4.24 -10.71
N GLU A 63 1.62 2.99 -10.93
CA GLU A 63 2.51 1.83 -10.93
C GLU A 63 3.62 1.96 -11.99
N ARG A 64 3.26 2.31 -13.23
CA ARG A 64 4.24 2.54 -14.31
C ARG A 64 5.20 3.69 -13.99
N PHE A 65 4.69 4.77 -13.41
CA PHE A 65 5.51 5.93 -13.04
C PHE A 65 6.53 5.56 -11.96
N MET A 66 6.09 4.84 -10.92
CA MET A 66 6.97 4.38 -9.84
C MET A 66 8.02 3.40 -10.34
N ALA A 67 7.64 2.44 -11.20
CA ALA A 67 8.58 1.50 -11.81
C ALA A 67 9.62 2.18 -12.72
N ARG A 68 9.28 3.34 -13.30
CA ARG A 68 10.23 4.16 -14.07
C ARG A 68 11.14 4.99 -13.16
N LEU A 69 10.61 5.53 -12.06
CA LEU A 69 11.35 6.40 -11.15
C LEU A 69 12.35 5.62 -10.29
N VAL A 70 11.96 4.41 -9.88
CA VAL A 70 12.76 3.52 -9.03
C VAL A 70 12.75 2.12 -9.66
N PRO A 71 13.64 1.85 -10.62
CA PRO A 71 13.71 0.56 -11.29
C PRO A 71 14.12 -0.55 -10.32
N ASP A 72 13.48 -1.71 -10.43
CA ASP A 72 13.93 -2.90 -9.71
C ASP A 72 15.31 -3.32 -10.27
N GLY A 73 16.26 -3.64 -9.39
CA GLY A 73 17.60 -4.09 -9.73
C GLY A 73 18.54 -2.97 -10.17
N ASP A 74 18.20 -1.70 -9.90
CA ASP A 74 19.08 -0.58 -10.20
C ASP A 74 20.44 -0.77 -9.49
N PRO A 75 21.56 -0.82 -10.23
CA PRO A 75 22.89 -1.06 -9.65
C PRO A 75 23.38 0.09 -8.75
N MET A 76 22.66 1.21 -8.70
CA MET A 76 22.89 2.28 -7.74
C MET A 76 22.68 1.81 -6.29
N PHE A 77 21.79 0.83 -6.05
CA PHE A 77 21.43 0.41 -4.70
C PHE A 77 22.30 -0.73 -4.19
N SER A 78 22.76 -0.60 -2.94
CA SER A 78 23.53 -1.63 -2.24
C SER A 78 22.66 -2.61 -1.43
N HIS A 79 21.37 -2.32 -1.26
CA HIS A 79 20.43 -3.15 -0.51
C HIS A 79 19.69 -4.09 -1.48
N THR A 80 20.20 -5.31 -1.59
CA THR A 80 19.79 -6.28 -2.62
C THR A 80 19.70 -7.71 -2.07
N LEU A 81 19.50 -7.87 -0.76
CA LEU A 81 19.53 -9.18 -0.11
C LEU A 81 18.25 -9.98 -0.40
N GLU A 82 17.13 -9.30 -0.63
CA GLU A 82 15.81 -9.94 -0.81
C GLU A 82 15.39 -10.06 -2.30
N GLY A 83 16.17 -9.52 -3.22
CA GLY A 83 15.89 -9.58 -4.66
C GLY A 83 16.18 -8.27 -5.37
N ALA A 84 15.77 -8.19 -6.65
CA ALA A 84 15.93 -6.99 -7.45
C ALA A 84 15.02 -5.84 -6.95
N ASP A 85 13.86 -6.17 -6.40
CA ASP A 85 12.87 -5.20 -5.93
C ASP A 85 13.10 -4.72 -4.48
N ASP A 86 14.09 -5.29 -3.77
CA ASP A 86 14.38 -5.05 -2.35
C ASP A 86 14.41 -3.55 -1.98
N MET A 87 15.45 -2.83 -2.43
CA MET A 87 15.52 -1.37 -2.19
C MET A 87 14.40 -0.59 -2.88
N ALA A 88 13.96 -1.03 -4.06
CA ALA A 88 12.94 -0.31 -4.81
C ALA A 88 11.59 -0.30 -4.08
N ALA A 89 11.23 -1.39 -3.43
CA ALA A 89 10.02 -1.51 -2.61
C ALA A 89 10.09 -0.65 -1.34
N HIS A 90 11.28 -0.43 -0.77
CA HIS A 90 11.48 0.47 0.37
C HIS A 90 11.34 1.96 0.02
N ILE A 91 11.60 2.35 -1.23
CA ILE A 91 11.51 3.76 -1.67
C ILE A 91 10.07 4.15 -2.06
N ARG A 92 9.28 3.18 -2.53
CA ARG A 92 7.93 3.38 -3.10
C ARG A 92 6.84 3.41 -2.03
#